data_AF-A0A428RX45-F1
#
_entry.id   AF-A0A428RX45-F1
#
_cell.length_a   1.000
_cell.length_b   1.000
_cell.length_c   1.000
_cell.angle_alpha   90.00
_cell.angle_beta   90.00
_cell.angle_gamma   90.00
#
_symmetry.space_group_name_H-M   'P 1'
#
loop_
_entity.id
_entity.type
_entity.pdbx_description
1 polymer ?
#
loop_
_entity_poly.entity_id
_entity_poly.type
_entity_poly.pdbx_seq_one_letter_code
_entity_poly.pdbx_strand_id
1 'polypeptide(L)'
;MKFITPATLAATGLVSALTQQCTGTALNEGGNWFCGAVQQILYEGFTGSGTYKAVSEMTNDGRCIQEDVPYSGPLAPLDEDLSVHARGPFNLKEFAVYSLGSENKKRDNAPSPHAHARRHRHRHFHEQRKKKRAEWVTATIDGKVVSWENSYSGDVPSTQAPTAPDPPAVTEPAEQPPEPGTSEPKPDVSKKVNIPGKTKTKPPAGGDWQRTAYYNAEQQVADNVVFLGNYGGDGSGIFDNTWGNSLSYLNADGNGGSGSPKVLKDVYIPSNREFAIFSADRCDESCGYSRVPEVAYKGFSGANKVFLFHFKMPLDGDRGFNGDMPALWALNARIPRTLQYGDCSCWTTGCGEVDIYEVLASGDTKCKSTFHLEKGAGSSDYFVRPVDKFIKVATVFDGRTSSVAVKELPSDFDLSSGLSDTTVRGWVDSFALDKEGSSLYQLSA
;
A
#
# COMPACT_ATOMS: atom_id res chain seq x y z
N MET A 1 47.31 53.60 29.68
CA MET A 1 46.12 53.37 28.83
C MET A 1 46.41 52.18 27.94
N LYS A 2 45.74 51.05 28.20
CA LYS A 2 45.87 49.80 27.43
C LYS A 2 44.74 49.80 26.40
N PHE A 3 45.07 49.71 25.11
CA PHE A 3 44.09 49.50 24.05
C PHE A 3 43.72 48.02 23.98
N ILE A 4 42.42 47.74 24.07
CA ILE A 4 41.82 46.42 23.96
C ILE A 4 41.45 46.23 22.48
N THR A 5 42.04 45.24 21.83
CA THR A 5 41.64 44.77 20.49
C THR A 5 40.42 43.86 20.65
N PRO A 6 39.31 44.07 19.91
CA PRO A 6 38.18 43.16 19.96
C PRO A 6 38.52 41.87 19.19
N ALA A 7 38.37 40.73 19.87
CA ALA A 7 38.41 39.42 19.26
C ALA A 7 37.10 39.17 18.51
N THR A 8 37.17 39.11 17.19
CA THR A 8 36.09 38.61 16.34
C THR A 8 35.94 37.11 16.56
N LEU A 9 34.83 36.70 17.20
CA LEU A 9 34.39 35.31 17.17
C LEU A 9 34.02 34.96 15.72
N ALA A 10 34.87 34.18 15.05
CA ALA A 10 34.47 33.48 13.85
C ALA A 10 33.46 32.41 14.24
N ALA A 11 32.19 32.62 13.88
CA ALA A 11 31.21 31.55 13.87
C ALA A 11 31.66 30.54 12.80
N THR A 12 32.27 29.44 13.24
CA THR A 12 32.46 28.26 12.40
C THR A 12 31.08 27.72 12.06
N GLY A 13 30.56 28.10 10.90
CA GLY A 13 29.44 27.40 10.29
C GLY A 13 29.82 25.94 10.15
N LEU A 14 29.00 25.04 10.70
CA LEU A 14 29.11 23.61 10.47
C LEU A 14 28.98 23.39 8.95
N VAL A 15 30.09 23.00 8.33
CA VAL A 15 30.14 22.58 6.94
C VAL A 15 29.31 21.30 6.82
N SER A 16 28.29 21.31 5.97
CA SER A 16 27.56 20.12 5.57
C SER A 16 28.51 19.11 4.91
N ALA A 17 29.08 18.19 5.69
CA ALA A 17 29.76 17.02 5.16
C ALA A 17 28.73 15.87 5.08
N LEU A 18 27.81 15.97 4.13
CA LEU A 18 26.86 14.91 3.79
C LEU A 18 27.23 14.33 2.43
N THR A 19 28.15 13.37 2.40
CA THR A 19 28.37 12.49 1.24
C THR A 19 29.02 11.17 1.68
N GLN A 20 28.24 10.09 1.72
CA GLN A 20 28.77 8.77 1.41
C GLN A 20 27.84 8.05 0.43
N GLN A 21 27.88 8.48 -0.83
CA GLN A 21 27.16 7.88 -1.97
C GLN A 21 27.71 6.52 -2.43
N CYS A 22 28.79 6.06 -1.80
CA CYS A 22 29.55 4.86 -2.16
C CYS A 22 30.42 4.43 -0.98
N THR A 23 30.10 3.29 -0.36
CA THR A 23 30.89 2.71 0.75
C THR A 23 32.04 1.82 0.26
N GLY A 24 32.05 1.45 -1.02
CA GLY A 24 33.05 0.59 -1.66
C GLY A 24 33.69 1.20 -2.90
N THR A 25 34.18 0.34 -3.80
CA THR A 25 34.71 0.76 -5.11
C THR A 25 33.58 0.81 -6.13
N ALA A 26 33.35 1.98 -6.71
CA ALA A 26 32.35 2.14 -7.77
C ALA A 26 32.71 1.31 -9.01
N LEU A 27 31.76 0.49 -9.46
CA LEU A 27 31.86 -0.34 -10.65
C LEU A 27 30.60 -0.16 -11.51
N ASN A 28 30.78 0.06 -12.81
CA ASN A 28 29.69 0.08 -13.77
C ASN A 28 29.51 -1.32 -14.36
N GLU A 29 28.34 -1.90 -14.14
CA GLU A 29 27.94 -3.20 -14.69
C GLU A 29 26.66 -3.01 -15.50
N GLY A 30 26.75 -3.14 -16.82
CA GLY A 30 25.58 -3.06 -17.71
C GLY A 30 24.86 -1.71 -17.68
N GLY A 31 25.56 -0.61 -17.36
CA GLY A 31 24.98 0.73 -17.24
C GLY A 31 24.57 1.12 -15.81
N ASN A 32 24.65 0.19 -14.85
CA ASN A 32 24.30 0.42 -13.47
C ASN A 32 25.55 0.57 -12.60
N TRP A 33 25.55 1.56 -11.71
CA TRP A 33 26.66 1.78 -10.78
C TRP A 33 26.42 1.06 -9.46
N PHE A 34 27.39 0.22 -9.09
CA PHE A 34 27.44 -0.53 -7.83
C PHE A 34 28.66 -0.12 -7.01
N CYS A 35 28.49 -0.02 -5.70
CA CYS A 35 29.55 0.31 -4.75
C CYS A 35 29.74 -0.80 -3.72
N GLY A 36 29.45 -0.53 -2.44
CA GLY A 36 29.56 -1.51 -1.37
C GLY A 36 28.25 -2.27 -1.14
N ALA A 37 28.40 -3.51 -0.67
CA ALA A 37 27.29 -4.26 -0.11
C ALA A 37 26.95 -3.71 1.28
N VAL A 38 25.68 -3.42 1.53
CA VAL A 38 25.18 -2.84 2.78
C VAL A 38 24.01 -3.63 3.33
N GLN A 39 23.74 -3.49 4.62
CA GLN A 39 22.55 -4.01 5.28
C GLN A 39 21.53 -2.90 5.58
N GLN A 40 21.92 -1.64 5.37
CA GLN A 40 21.02 -0.52 5.58
C GLN A 40 21.40 0.70 4.74
N ILE A 41 20.39 1.45 4.29
CA ILE A 41 20.54 2.74 3.61
C ILE A 41 19.56 3.75 4.23
N LEU A 42 20.06 4.94 4.57
CA LEU A 42 19.23 6.08 4.99
C LEU A 42 19.25 7.13 3.88
N TYR A 43 18.07 7.57 3.48
CA TYR A 43 17.86 8.66 2.53
C TYR A 43 17.32 9.85 3.31
N GLU A 44 18.01 10.99 3.26
CA GLU A 44 17.64 12.20 3.99
C GLU A 44 17.45 13.40 3.06
N GLY A 45 16.72 14.40 3.56
CA GLY A 45 16.49 15.63 2.82
C GLY A 45 15.32 15.54 1.84
N PHE A 46 14.40 14.59 2.04
CA PHE A 46 13.11 14.68 1.38
C PHE A 46 12.41 15.94 1.89
N THR A 47 12.11 16.86 1.00
CA THR A 47 11.24 17.98 1.31
C THR A 47 10.78 18.49 -0.03
N GLY A 48 9.47 18.48 -0.23
CA GLY A 48 8.94 18.73 -1.56
C GLY A 48 7.59 19.39 -1.46
N SER A 49 7.41 20.42 -2.27
CA SER A 49 6.11 20.80 -2.78
C SER A 49 6.23 20.89 -4.29
N GLY A 50 5.22 20.41 -4.99
CA GLY A 50 5.20 20.42 -6.43
C GLY A 50 3.83 20.03 -6.94
N THR A 51 3.78 19.63 -8.19
CA THR A 51 2.57 19.18 -8.86
C THR A 51 2.90 18.01 -9.75
N TYR A 52 2.04 16.99 -9.77
CA TYR A 52 2.07 15.92 -10.78
C TYR A 52 0.75 15.92 -11.56
N LYS A 53 0.71 15.20 -12.70
CA LYS A 53 -0.48 15.06 -13.53
C LYS A 53 -1.23 13.79 -13.16
N ALA A 54 -2.27 13.91 -12.32
CA ALA A 54 -3.14 12.78 -12.01
C ALA A 54 -4.11 12.52 -13.15
N VAL A 55 -4.35 11.26 -13.49
CA VAL A 55 -5.42 10.90 -14.44
C VAL A 55 -6.78 11.29 -13.82
N SER A 56 -7.63 11.91 -14.62
CA SER A 56 -9.02 12.23 -14.28
C SER A 56 -10.03 11.49 -15.17
N GLU A 57 -9.61 11.06 -16.37
CA GLU A 57 -10.43 10.26 -17.27
C GLU A 57 -9.56 9.43 -18.22
N MET A 58 -9.99 8.19 -18.50
CA MET A 58 -9.46 7.34 -19.57
C MET A 58 -10.60 6.99 -20.51
N THR A 59 -10.46 7.33 -21.80
CA THR A 59 -11.51 7.09 -22.80
C THR A 59 -11.23 5.83 -23.61
N ASN A 60 -12.27 5.25 -24.20
CA ASN A 60 -12.14 4.02 -25.02
C ASN A 60 -11.32 4.23 -26.31
N ASP A 61 -11.24 5.46 -26.82
CA ASP A 61 -10.45 5.84 -27.99
C ASP A 61 -8.98 6.19 -27.66
N GLY A 62 -8.53 5.91 -26.43
CA GLY A 62 -7.12 6.04 -26.05
C GLY A 62 -6.70 7.42 -25.58
N ARG A 63 -7.65 8.32 -25.25
CA ARG A 63 -7.31 9.61 -24.66
C ARG A 63 -7.16 9.48 -23.14
N CYS A 64 -6.01 9.93 -22.66
CA CYS A 64 -5.71 10.07 -21.24
C CYS A 64 -5.87 11.53 -20.85
N ILE A 65 -6.87 11.85 -20.04
CA ILE A 65 -7.06 13.20 -19.52
C ILE A 65 -6.45 13.25 -18.12
N GLN A 66 -5.58 14.23 -17.91
CA GLN A 66 -4.91 14.44 -16.64
C GLN A 66 -5.11 15.85 -16.12
N GLU A 67 -5.09 16.00 -14.81
CA GLU A 67 -5.19 17.25 -14.10
C GLU A 67 -4.01 17.47 -13.15
N ASP A 68 -3.70 18.73 -12.88
CA ASP A 68 -2.68 19.11 -11.92
C ASP A 68 -3.13 18.81 -10.50
N VAL A 69 -2.39 17.94 -9.81
CA VAL A 69 -2.57 17.67 -8.38
C VAL A 69 -1.35 18.17 -7.62
N PRO A 70 -1.51 19.19 -6.76
CA PRO A 70 -0.42 19.69 -5.95
C PRO A 70 -0.13 18.72 -4.81
N TYR A 71 1.14 18.59 -4.44
CA TYR A 71 1.58 17.87 -3.26
C TYR A 71 2.49 18.77 -2.42
N SER A 72 2.50 18.55 -1.11
CA SER A 72 3.41 19.23 -0.20
C SER A 72 3.53 18.44 1.10
N GLY A 73 4.74 18.29 1.60
CA GLY A 73 4.98 17.59 2.85
C GLY A 73 6.44 17.21 3.06
N PRO A 74 6.77 16.73 4.26
CA PRO A 74 8.13 16.35 4.61
C PRO A 74 8.63 15.12 3.85
N LEU A 75 7.73 14.31 3.29
CA LEU A 75 8.07 13.18 2.42
C LEU A 75 7.33 13.22 1.08
N ALA A 76 6.66 14.32 0.76
CA ALA A 76 5.76 14.35 -0.39
C ALA A 76 6.50 14.14 -1.71
N PRO A 77 5.91 13.40 -2.67
CA PRO A 77 4.57 12.79 -2.62
C PRO A 77 4.50 11.40 -1.96
N LEU A 78 5.57 10.92 -1.32
CA LEU A 78 5.62 9.58 -0.72
C LEU A 78 4.77 9.46 0.56
N ASP A 79 4.29 10.56 1.12
CA ASP A 79 3.32 10.58 2.23
C ASP A 79 1.86 10.38 1.78
N GLU A 80 1.61 10.36 0.47
CA GLU A 80 0.33 9.92 -0.10
C GLU A 80 0.15 8.38 -0.02
N ASP A 81 -0.96 7.88 -0.55
CA ASP A 81 -1.28 6.45 -0.59
C ASP A 81 -0.20 5.69 -1.38
N LEU A 82 0.60 4.84 -0.71
CA LEU A 82 1.51 3.93 -1.38
C LEU A 82 0.94 2.52 -1.48
N SER A 83 0.98 1.94 -2.67
CA SER A 83 0.76 0.51 -2.91
C SER A 83 2.10 -0.21 -2.91
N VAL A 84 2.20 -1.40 -2.35
CA VAL A 84 3.44 -2.19 -2.34
C VAL A 84 3.35 -3.27 -3.40
N HIS A 85 4.44 -3.60 -4.07
CA HIS A 85 4.47 -4.52 -5.20
C HIS A 85 5.66 -5.46 -5.09
N ALA A 86 5.53 -6.66 -5.64
CA ALA A 86 6.63 -7.59 -5.76
C ALA A 86 6.62 -8.29 -7.13
N ARG A 87 7.83 -8.54 -7.66
CA ARG A 87 8.08 -9.27 -8.90
C ARG A 87 8.96 -10.49 -8.60
N GLY A 88 8.61 -11.62 -9.20
CA GLY A 88 9.37 -12.86 -9.08
C GLY A 88 10.70 -12.85 -9.84
N PRO A 89 11.64 -13.77 -9.51
CA PRO A 89 11.52 -14.88 -8.56
C PRO A 89 11.51 -14.44 -7.07
N PHE A 90 10.39 -14.69 -6.36
CA PHE A 90 10.15 -14.11 -5.03
C PHE A 90 9.32 -15.03 -4.13
N ASN A 91 9.58 -15.00 -2.82
CA ASN A 91 8.75 -15.62 -1.79
C ASN A 91 8.46 -14.63 -0.66
N LEU A 92 7.19 -14.27 -0.45
CA LEU A 92 6.75 -13.43 0.67
C LEU A 92 6.18 -14.29 1.80
N LYS A 93 6.76 -14.21 3.01
CA LYS A 93 6.24 -14.86 4.21
C LYS A 93 5.35 -13.96 5.04
N GLU A 94 5.78 -12.73 5.28
CA GLU A 94 5.05 -11.78 6.11
C GLU A 94 5.18 -10.36 5.57
N PHE A 95 4.12 -9.59 5.78
CA PHE A 95 4.07 -8.16 5.52
C PHE A 95 3.30 -7.47 6.65
N ALA A 96 3.80 -6.34 7.13
CA ALA A 96 3.10 -5.54 8.12
C ALA A 96 3.25 -4.05 7.83
N VAL A 97 2.21 -3.29 8.16
CA VAL A 97 2.24 -1.82 8.07
C VAL A 97 1.95 -1.25 9.45
N TYR A 98 2.75 -0.28 9.86
CA TYR A 98 2.55 0.47 11.09
C TYR A 98 2.50 1.98 10.79
N SER A 99 1.66 2.70 11.52
CA SER A 99 1.53 4.16 11.45
C SER A 99 1.62 4.77 12.85
N LEU A 100 2.21 5.95 12.98
CA LEU A 100 2.38 6.59 14.30
C LEU A 100 1.02 7.07 14.85
N GLY A 101 0.67 6.65 16.07
CA GLY A 101 -0.69 6.74 16.63
C GLY A 101 -1.30 8.14 16.82
N SER A 102 -0.53 9.22 16.68
CA SER A 102 -1.01 10.60 16.77
C SER A 102 -1.61 11.17 15.48
N GLU A 103 -1.43 10.51 14.33
CA GLU A 103 -1.97 10.98 13.04
C GLU A 103 -3.42 10.54 12.78
N ASN A 104 -4.01 9.68 13.64
CA ASN A 104 -5.40 9.25 13.53
C ASN A 104 -6.43 10.24 14.11
N LYS A 105 -6.04 11.47 14.47
CA LYS A 105 -7.02 12.54 14.68
C LYS A 105 -7.53 12.97 13.30
N LYS A 106 -8.83 12.71 13.06
CA LYS A 106 -9.66 13.26 11.96
C LYS A 106 -8.87 14.15 11.01
N ARG A 107 -8.60 13.64 9.80
CA ARG A 107 -8.23 14.37 8.57
C ARG A 107 -8.38 15.88 8.78
N ASP A 108 -7.27 16.58 8.96
CA ASP A 108 -7.22 17.96 8.53
C ASP A 108 -7.39 17.90 7.02
N ASN A 109 -8.65 18.03 6.58
CA ASN A 109 -8.99 18.30 5.21
C ASN A 109 -8.24 19.58 4.85
N ALA A 110 -7.09 19.44 4.18
CA ALA A 110 -6.62 20.52 3.33
C ALA A 110 -7.82 20.87 2.42
N PRO A 111 -8.32 22.11 2.44
CA PRO A 111 -9.48 22.46 1.65
C PRO A 111 -9.14 22.24 0.17
N SER A 112 -9.95 21.42 -0.50
CA SER A 112 -9.99 21.39 -1.95
C SER A 112 -10.12 22.84 -2.46
N PRO A 113 -9.25 23.32 -3.37
CA PRO A 113 -9.33 24.69 -3.86
C PRO A 113 -10.57 24.98 -4.72
N HIS A 114 -11.42 24.00 -4.99
CA HIS A 114 -12.60 24.16 -5.84
C HIS A 114 -13.85 24.56 -5.05
N ALA A 115 -13.82 25.70 -4.35
CA ALA A 115 -15.04 26.21 -3.72
C ALA A 115 -15.12 27.74 -3.56
N HIS A 116 -14.69 28.55 -4.53
CA HIS A 116 -15.10 29.96 -4.57
C HIS A 116 -15.40 30.47 -5.97
N ALA A 117 -16.68 30.44 -6.37
CA ALA A 117 -17.37 31.58 -6.98
C ALA A 117 -18.87 31.26 -7.19
N ARG A 118 -19.71 31.64 -6.22
CA ARG A 118 -20.99 32.37 -6.43
C ARG A 118 -21.69 32.57 -5.08
N ARG A 119 -21.61 33.80 -4.58
CA ARG A 119 -22.54 34.33 -3.57
C ARG A 119 -23.95 34.30 -4.15
N HIS A 120 -24.93 33.82 -3.39
CA HIS A 120 -26.05 34.63 -2.88
C HIS A 120 -26.99 33.79 -1.99
N ARG A 121 -27.35 34.39 -0.85
CA ARG A 121 -28.57 34.20 -0.03
C ARG A 121 -29.09 32.77 0.17
N HIS A 122 -29.03 32.24 1.39
CA HIS A 122 -30.18 31.62 2.09
C HIS A 122 -29.88 31.50 3.60
N ARG A 123 -29.99 32.62 4.31
CA ARG A 123 -30.12 32.67 5.76
C ARG A 123 -31.61 32.65 6.07
N HIS A 124 -32.22 31.47 6.13
CA HIS A 124 -33.54 31.16 6.74
C HIS A 124 -33.92 29.72 6.37
N PHE A 125 -33.29 28.70 6.94
CA PHE A 125 -33.84 27.33 6.99
C PHE A 125 -33.23 26.44 8.08
N HIS A 126 -32.54 27.03 9.08
CA HIS A 126 -32.08 26.31 10.27
C HIS A 126 -33.14 26.38 11.37
N GLU A 127 -34.27 25.70 11.19
CA GLU A 127 -35.12 25.35 12.34
C GLU A 127 -36.11 24.19 12.14
N GLN A 128 -36.23 23.62 10.93
CA GLN A 128 -37.15 22.49 10.70
C GLN A 128 -36.45 21.30 10.05
N ARG A 129 -35.66 20.54 10.83
CA ARG A 129 -35.41 19.11 10.57
C ARG A 129 -34.83 18.33 11.76
N LYS A 130 -35.09 18.79 13.00
CA LYS A 130 -35.04 17.93 14.19
C LYS A 130 -36.33 17.10 14.27
N LYS A 131 -36.45 16.02 13.50
CA LYS A 131 -37.43 14.96 13.78
C LYS A 131 -36.81 13.58 13.56
N LYS A 132 -36.80 12.82 14.66
CA LYS A 132 -36.71 11.37 14.86
C LYS A 132 -36.14 10.56 13.68
N ARG A 133 -34.90 10.08 13.84
CA ARG A 133 -34.42 8.92 13.06
C ARG A 133 -35.22 7.70 13.49
N ALA A 134 -35.90 7.07 12.54
CA ALA A 134 -36.50 5.75 12.71
C ALA A 134 -35.41 4.72 13.04
N GLU A 135 -35.62 3.93 14.09
CA GLU A 135 -34.74 2.83 14.47
C GLU A 135 -35.17 1.59 13.68
N TRP A 136 -34.25 1.00 12.93
CA TRP A 136 -34.53 -0.15 12.05
C TRP A 136 -34.03 -1.43 12.72
N VAL A 137 -34.88 -2.45 12.79
CA VAL A 137 -34.53 -3.78 13.29
C VAL A 137 -34.27 -4.69 12.09
N THR A 138 -33.22 -5.49 12.18
CA THR A 138 -32.83 -6.46 11.14
C THR A 138 -32.77 -7.84 11.77
N ALA A 139 -33.45 -8.82 11.18
CA ALA A 139 -33.46 -10.20 11.66
C ALA A 139 -33.43 -11.18 10.47
N THR A 140 -32.91 -12.38 10.71
CA THR A 140 -32.94 -13.48 9.73
C THR A 140 -34.15 -14.36 10.02
N ILE A 141 -35.09 -14.42 9.07
CA ILE A 141 -36.28 -15.28 9.14
C ILE A 141 -36.24 -16.18 7.90
N ASP A 142 -36.36 -17.50 8.09
CA ASP A 142 -36.28 -18.51 7.02
C ASP A 142 -35.03 -18.36 6.11
N GLY A 143 -33.88 -18.05 6.73
CA GLY A 143 -32.61 -17.88 6.02
C GLY A 143 -32.49 -16.59 5.19
N LYS A 144 -33.49 -15.70 5.23
CA LYS A 144 -33.46 -14.40 4.56
C LYS A 144 -33.38 -13.27 5.59
N VAL A 145 -32.46 -12.34 5.37
CA VAL A 145 -32.34 -11.13 6.20
C VAL A 145 -33.44 -10.17 5.78
N VAL A 146 -34.35 -9.87 6.70
CA VAL A 146 -35.42 -8.89 6.52
C VAL A 146 -35.26 -7.75 7.54
N SER A 147 -35.62 -6.54 7.14
CA SER A 147 -35.59 -5.36 8.00
C SER A 147 -36.90 -4.58 7.92
N TRP A 148 -37.34 -4.07 9.07
CA TRP A 148 -38.53 -3.24 9.17
C TRP A 148 -38.32 -2.15 10.23
N GLU A 149 -39.14 -1.10 10.16
CA GLU A 149 -39.13 -0.02 11.13
C GLU A 149 -39.61 -0.55 12.48
N ASN A 150 -38.84 -0.30 13.54
CA ASN A 150 -39.17 -0.77 14.88
C ASN A 150 -40.41 -0.03 15.40
N SER A 151 -41.56 -0.71 15.40
CA SER A 151 -42.79 -0.21 16.03
C SER A 151 -42.90 -0.58 17.51
N TYR A 152 -41.89 -1.25 18.07
CA TYR A 152 -41.88 -1.72 19.46
C TYR A 152 -41.49 -0.59 20.42
N SER A 153 -42.47 -0.12 21.20
CA SER A 153 -42.29 0.80 22.33
C SER A 153 -42.38 -0.04 23.60
N GLY A 154 -41.23 -0.53 24.07
CA GLY A 154 -41.19 -1.57 25.10
C GLY A 154 -41.85 -1.17 26.41
N ASP A 155 -42.74 -2.04 26.88
CA ASP A 155 -42.98 -2.34 28.29
C ASP A 155 -43.10 -3.87 28.40
N VAL A 156 -42.24 -4.49 29.21
CA VAL A 156 -42.28 -5.94 29.50
C VAL A 156 -42.65 -6.16 30.97
N PRO A 157 -43.61 -7.04 31.25
CA PRO A 157 -43.55 -7.89 32.42
C PRO A 157 -42.99 -9.26 32.03
N SER A 158 -42.05 -9.74 32.85
CA SER A 158 -41.47 -11.09 32.84
C SER A 158 -42.53 -12.19 32.82
N THR A 159 -42.45 -13.13 31.88
CA THR A 159 -42.79 -14.55 32.13
C THR A 159 -42.26 -15.49 31.03
N GLN A 160 -41.50 -16.50 31.50
CA GLN A 160 -41.31 -17.89 31.06
C GLN A 160 -41.24 -18.27 29.56
N ALA A 161 -40.14 -18.98 29.25
CA ALA A 161 -39.89 -19.70 28.01
C ALA A 161 -40.73 -20.99 27.90
N PRO A 162 -41.23 -21.35 26.70
CA PRO A 162 -41.63 -22.71 26.39
C PRO A 162 -40.62 -23.42 25.46
N THR A 163 -40.61 -24.73 25.65
CA THR A 163 -39.75 -25.78 25.10
C THR A 163 -39.89 -26.04 23.59
N ALA A 164 -38.81 -26.55 23.00
CA ALA A 164 -38.70 -27.00 21.61
C ALA A 164 -39.55 -28.24 21.29
N PRO A 165 -40.00 -28.41 20.03
CA PRO A 165 -40.38 -29.70 19.46
C PRO A 165 -39.35 -30.25 18.45
N ASP A 166 -39.22 -31.58 18.45
CA ASP A 166 -38.37 -32.43 17.60
C ASP A 166 -38.81 -32.48 16.11
N PRO A 167 -37.92 -32.91 15.19
CA PRO A 167 -38.11 -32.82 13.74
C PRO A 167 -38.80 -34.07 13.14
N PRO A 168 -39.44 -33.96 11.95
CA PRO A 168 -39.67 -35.10 11.09
C PRO A 168 -38.81 -35.07 9.81
N ALA A 169 -38.64 -36.28 9.28
CA ALA A 169 -37.60 -36.73 8.37
C ALA A 169 -37.95 -36.66 6.86
N VAL A 170 -36.87 -36.56 6.08
CA VAL A 170 -36.56 -37.04 4.71
C VAL A 170 -37.67 -37.72 3.89
N THR A 171 -37.90 -37.19 2.68
CA THR A 171 -38.20 -37.97 1.45
C THR A 171 -37.83 -37.18 0.18
N GLU A 172 -37.06 -37.81 -0.71
CA GLU A 172 -36.84 -37.54 -2.15
C GLU A 172 -37.06 -38.90 -2.88
N PRO A 173 -37.04 -39.07 -4.23
CA PRO A 173 -37.04 -38.12 -5.36
C PRO A 173 -37.97 -38.52 -6.54
N ALA A 174 -38.15 -37.64 -7.54
CA ALA A 174 -38.50 -37.96 -8.96
C ALA A 174 -38.62 -36.63 -9.76
N GLU A 175 -37.69 -36.29 -10.67
CA GLU A 175 -37.57 -36.62 -12.11
C GLU A 175 -37.90 -35.41 -13.04
N GLN A 176 -36.89 -34.98 -13.82
CA GLN A 176 -36.90 -34.08 -15.00
C GLN A 176 -37.55 -34.78 -16.23
N PRO A 177 -37.77 -34.21 -17.45
CA PRO A 177 -37.21 -32.99 -18.14
C PRO A 177 -38.29 -32.24 -19.02
N PRO A 178 -38.02 -31.45 -20.10
CA PRO A 178 -36.80 -30.83 -20.68
C PRO A 178 -36.86 -29.29 -20.96
N GLU A 179 -35.74 -28.72 -21.42
CA GLU A 179 -35.50 -27.32 -21.87
C GLU A 179 -36.29 -26.91 -23.14
N PRO A 180 -36.42 -25.59 -23.44
CA PRO A 180 -35.44 -24.91 -24.32
C PRO A 180 -35.15 -23.42 -24.01
N GLY A 181 -33.92 -22.96 -24.33
CA GLY A 181 -33.69 -21.68 -25.04
C GLY A 181 -33.26 -20.42 -24.26
N THR A 182 -31.95 -20.16 -24.28
CA THR A 182 -31.23 -18.85 -24.38
C THR A 182 -31.93 -17.54 -23.97
N SER A 183 -31.39 -16.88 -22.93
CA SER A 183 -31.17 -15.43 -22.87
C SER A 183 -30.19 -15.06 -21.73
N GLU A 184 -29.10 -14.37 -22.04
CA GLU A 184 -28.15 -13.81 -21.07
C GLU A 184 -28.83 -12.76 -20.16
N PRO A 185 -28.66 -12.80 -18.83
CA PRO A 185 -28.95 -11.67 -17.97
C PRO A 185 -27.67 -10.92 -17.58
N LYS A 186 -27.68 -9.60 -17.82
CA LYS A 186 -26.76 -8.62 -17.21
C LYS A 186 -26.62 -8.85 -15.70
N PRO A 187 -25.43 -8.74 -15.09
CA PRO A 187 -25.32 -8.84 -13.66
C PRO A 187 -25.88 -7.57 -12.98
N ASP A 188 -26.88 -7.82 -12.15
CA ASP A 188 -27.51 -6.88 -11.22
C ASP A 188 -26.51 -6.39 -10.16
N VAL A 189 -26.36 -5.07 -10.08
CA VAL A 189 -25.41 -4.33 -9.24
C VAL A 189 -25.97 -4.26 -7.82
N SER A 190 -25.79 -5.31 -7.01
CA SER A 190 -26.09 -5.28 -5.55
C SER A 190 -25.54 -6.49 -4.76
N LYS A 191 -24.44 -7.13 -5.18
CA LYS A 191 -23.81 -8.19 -4.36
C LYS A 191 -22.66 -7.62 -3.54
N LYS A 192 -22.84 -7.54 -2.22
CA LYS A 192 -21.72 -7.43 -1.27
C LYS A 192 -20.78 -8.62 -1.51
N VAL A 193 -19.62 -8.36 -2.10
CA VAL A 193 -18.54 -9.35 -2.21
C VAL A 193 -18.10 -9.68 -0.78
N ASN A 194 -18.34 -10.92 -0.38
CA ASN A 194 -17.96 -11.43 0.93
C ASN A 194 -16.44 -11.66 0.89
N ILE A 195 -15.67 -10.77 1.53
CA ILE A 195 -14.21 -10.90 1.65
C ILE A 195 -13.93 -12.16 2.52
N PRO A 196 -13.35 -13.23 1.97
CA PRO A 196 -12.90 -14.35 2.79
C PRO A 196 -11.69 -13.86 3.60
N GLY A 197 -11.71 -14.02 4.93
CA GLY A 197 -10.56 -13.72 5.79
C GLY A 197 -10.66 -12.47 6.66
N LYS A 198 -11.86 -12.07 7.11
CA LYS A 198 -12.00 -11.13 8.25
C LYS A 198 -11.57 -11.79 9.58
N THR A 199 -10.47 -12.51 9.61
CA THR A 199 -9.74 -12.79 10.84
C THR A 199 -9.04 -11.50 11.23
N LYS A 200 -9.79 -10.60 11.88
CA LYS A 200 -9.19 -9.46 12.58
C LYS A 200 -8.29 -10.04 13.66
N THR A 201 -7.00 -10.18 13.36
CA THR A 201 -6.04 -10.45 14.42
C THR A 201 -6.02 -9.23 15.31
N LYS A 202 -6.15 -9.42 16.62
CA LYS A 202 -6.08 -8.29 17.54
C LYS A 202 -4.73 -7.59 17.29
N PRO A 203 -4.71 -6.27 17.02
CA PRO A 203 -3.45 -5.53 16.93
C PRO A 203 -2.65 -5.80 18.20
N PRO A 204 -1.32 -5.99 18.11
CA PRO A 204 -0.50 -6.22 19.28
C PRO A 204 -0.75 -5.11 20.29
N ALA A 205 -0.91 -5.48 21.56
CA ALA A 205 -1.11 -4.52 22.62
C ALA A 205 0.25 -3.88 22.98
N GLY A 206 0.30 -2.55 23.00
CA GLY A 206 1.50 -1.78 23.34
C GLY A 206 2.29 -1.30 22.12
N GLY A 207 3.00 -0.19 22.27
CA GLY A 207 3.75 0.49 21.21
C GLY A 207 3.14 1.85 20.83
N ASP A 208 4.00 2.77 20.40
CA ASP A 208 3.61 4.11 19.95
C ASP A 208 3.10 4.08 18.48
N TRP A 209 3.49 3.03 17.76
CA TRP A 209 3.14 2.78 16.36
C TRP A 209 2.05 1.70 16.28
N GLN A 210 0.93 2.03 15.64
CA GLN A 210 -0.22 1.17 15.49
C GLN A 210 -0.10 0.32 14.23
N ARG A 211 -0.25 -1.00 14.34
CA ARG A 211 -0.34 -1.88 13.17
C ARG A 211 -1.64 -1.63 12.42
N THR A 212 -1.54 -1.20 11.17
CA THR A 212 -2.68 -0.86 10.31
C THR A 212 -2.98 -1.95 9.27
N ALA A 213 -2.02 -2.82 8.97
CA ALA A 213 -2.20 -4.00 8.12
C ALA A 213 -1.21 -5.12 8.49
N TYR A 214 -1.61 -6.37 8.27
CA TYR A 214 -0.78 -7.55 8.52
C TYR A 214 -1.13 -8.70 7.57
N TYR A 215 -0.11 -9.38 7.07
CA TYR A 215 -0.22 -10.61 6.30
C TYR A 215 0.80 -11.63 6.80
N ASN A 216 0.37 -12.88 6.90
CA ASN A 216 1.22 -14.03 7.18
C ASN A 216 0.81 -15.19 6.26
N ALA A 217 1.75 -15.63 5.42
CA ALA A 217 1.53 -16.65 4.40
C ALA A 217 1.32 -18.04 5.01
N GLU A 218 2.08 -18.42 6.02
CA GLU A 218 1.99 -19.75 6.64
C GLU A 218 0.66 -19.90 7.41
N GLN A 219 0.30 -18.87 8.17
CA GLN A 219 -0.94 -18.84 8.95
C GLN A 219 -2.18 -18.50 8.11
N GLN A 220 -1.99 -18.13 6.84
CA GLN A 220 -3.05 -17.68 5.93
C GLN A 220 -3.89 -16.53 6.54
N VAL A 221 -3.20 -15.56 7.15
CA VAL A 221 -3.80 -14.35 7.74
C VAL A 221 -3.62 -13.17 6.79
N ALA A 222 -4.70 -12.41 6.58
CA ALA A 222 -4.68 -11.11 5.91
C ALA A 222 -5.61 -10.14 6.64
N ASP A 223 -5.04 -9.32 7.53
CA ASP A 223 -5.75 -8.26 8.24
C ASP A 223 -5.50 -6.92 7.57
N ASN A 224 -6.57 -6.30 7.08
CA ASN A 224 -6.53 -5.08 6.27
C ASN A 224 -5.56 -5.13 5.08
N VAL A 225 -5.45 -6.29 4.42
CA VAL A 225 -4.62 -6.52 3.24
C VAL A 225 -5.49 -7.06 2.10
N VAL A 226 -5.29 -6.55 0.89
CA VAL A 226 -5.81 -7.16 -0.34
C VAL A 226 -4.69 -7.29 -1.37
N PHE A 227 -4.66 -8.44 -2.04
CA PHE A 227 -3.73 -8.74 -3.11
C PHE A 227 -4.39 -8.49 -4.47
N LEU A 228 -3.73 -7.69 -5.30
CA LEU A 228 -4.16 -7.35 -6.65
C LEU A 228 -3.03 -7.66 -7.65
N GLY A 229 -3.33 -7.60 -8.95
CA GLY A 229 -2.33 -7.67 -10.00
C GLY A 229 -2.89 -7.21 -11.34
N ASN A 230 -2.00 -6.96 -12.31
CA ASN A 230 -2.36 -6.52 -13.67
C ASN A 230 -2.85 -7.71 -14.53
N TYR A 231 -3.94 -8.34 -14.07
CA TYR A 231 -4.62 -9.48 -14.69
C TYR A 231 -6.09 -9.14 -15.03
N GLY A 232 -6.39 -7.86 -15.31
CA GLY A 232 -7.72 -7.44 -15.73
C GLY A 232 -8.32 -8.34 -16.81
N GLY A 233 -9.60 -8.70 -16.66
CA GLY A 233 -10.27 -9.65 -17.55
C GLY A 233 -10.15 -11.12 -17.12
N ASP A 234 -9.24 -11.45 -16.18
CA ASP A 234 -9.16 -12.78 -15.56
C ASP A 234 -9.98 -12.83 -14.25
N GLY A 235 -11.31 -12.94 -14.42
CA GLY A 235 -12.28 -13.04 -13.32
C GLY A 235 -12.67 -11.70 -12.68
N SER A 236 -11.79 -10.71 -12.65
CA SER A 236 -12.09 -9.33 -12.24
C SER A 236 -11.23 -8.32 -12.99
N GLY A 237 -11.45 -7.02 -12.77
CA GLY A 237 -10.84 -5.99 -13.60
C GLY A 237 -11.36 -6.05 -15.04
N ILE A 238 -10.70 -5.31 -15.93
CA ILE A 238 -11.00 -5.28 -17.36
C ILE A 238 -9.71 -5.41 -18.17
N PHE A 239 -9.84 -6.01 -19.36
CA PHE A 239 -8.84 -5.95 -20.41
C PHE A 239 -9.49 -5.31 -21.64
N ASP A 240 -8.73 -4.44 -22.29
CA ASP A 240 -9.04 -3.96 -23.62
C ASP A 240 -7.73 -3.71 -24.40
N ASN A 241 -7.83 -3.58 -25.72
CA ASN A 241 -6.65 -3.39 -26.58
C ASN A 241 -6.09 -1.95 -26.53
N THR A 242 -6.78 -1.03 -25.87
CA THR A 242 -6.37 0.38 -25.77
C THR A 242 -5.43 0.57 -24.59
N TRP A 243 -5.79 0.00 -23.44
CA TRP A 243 -5.16 0.22 -22.15
C TRP A 243 -4.64 -1.07 -21.51
N GLY A 244 -4.77 -2.22 -22.18
CA GLY A 244 -4.31 -3.50 -21.66
C GLY A 244 -5.02 -3.93 -20.38
N ASN A 245 -4.33 -4.71 -19.54
CA ASN A 245 -4.86 -5.18 -18.27
C ASN A 245 -4.98 -4.04 -17.26
N SER A 246 -6.15 -3.91 -16.61
CA SER A 246 -6.27 -3.15 -15.37
C SER A 246 -5.78 -3.97 -14.17
N LEU A 247 -5.78 -3.35 -12.98
CA LEU A 247 -5.82 -4.11 -11.72
C LEU A 247 -7.01 -5.06 -11.68
N SER A 248 -6.81 -6.16 -10.96
CA SER A 248 -7.77 -7.24 -10.71
C SER A 248 -7.40 -7.91 -9.38
N TYR A 249 -8.31 -8.66 -8.76
CA TYR A 249 -7.95 -9.51 -7.62
C TYR A 249 -6.94 -10.57 -8.04
N LEU A 250 -5.91 -10.76 -7.22
CA LEU A 250 -4.92 -11.81 -7.43
C LEU A 250 -5.51 -13.18 -7.03
N ASN A 251 -5.16 -14.24 -7.76
CA ASN A 251 -5.40 -15.61 -7.31
C ASN A 251 -4.49 -15.97 -6.12
N ALA A 252 -4.83 -17.07 -5.43
CA ALA A 252 -4.09 -17.49 -4.24
C ALA A 252 -2.66 -17.99 -4.54
N ASP A 253 -2.37 -18.33 -5.80
CA ASP A 253 -1.06 -18.82 -6.25
C ASP A 253 -0.15 -17.67 -6.78
N GLY A 254 -0.65 -16.43 -6.74
CA GLY A 254 0.10 -15.22 -7.06
C GLY A 254 0.54 -15.07 -8.53
N ASN A 255 -0.13 -15.75 -9.46
CA ASN A 255 0.31 -15.84 -10.86
C ASN A 255 -0.77 -15.54 -11.90
N GLY A 256 -1.94 -15.08 -11.45
CA GLY A 256 -3.11 -14.79 -12.30
C GLY A 256 -4.22 -14.06 -11.54
N GLY A 257 -5.33 -13.81 -12.23
CA GLY A 257 -6.48 -13.10 -11.69
C GLY A 257 -7.48 -14.00 -10.95
N SER A 258 -8.41 -13.37 -10.23
CA SER A 258 -9.52 -14.03 -9.53
C SER A 258 -10.77 -13.18 -9.58
N GLY A 259 -11.94 -13.81 -9.48
CA GLY A 259 -13.23 -13.10 -9.37
C GLY A 259 -13.52 -12.49 -7.99
N SER A 260 -12.68 -12.74 -7.00
CA SER A 260 -12.87 -12.27 -5.61
C SER A 260 -11.52 -12.18 -4.89
N PRO A 261 -11.38 -11.35 -3.83
CA PRO A 261 -10.17 -11.32 -3.02
C PRO A 261 -9.76 -12.72 -2.53
N LYS A 262 -8.48 -13.05 -2.67
CA LYS A 262 -7.85 -14.25 -2.10
C LYS A 262 -6.70 -13.84 -1.19
N VAL A 263 -6.48 -14.63 -0.14
CA VAL A 263 -5.24 -14.57 0.63
C VAL A 263 -4.17 -15.27 -0.21
N LEU A 264 -3.03 -14.61 -0.40
CA LEU A 264 -1.89 -15.21 -1.08
C LEU A 264 -1.39 -16.40 -0.25
N LYS A 265 -1.10 -17.52 -0.92
CA LYS A 265 -0.51 -18.69 -0.27
C LYS A 265 0.96 -18.45 0.06
N ASP A 266 1.51 -19.34 0.87
CA ASP A 266 2.95 -19.48 1.00
C ASP A 266 3.53 -20.13 -0.28
N VAL A 267 3.68 -19.32 -1.32
CA VAL A 267 4.05 -19.77 -2.67
C VAL A 267 5.28 -19.06 -3.20
N TYR A 268 5.88 -19.70 -4.20
CA TYR A 268 6.92 -19.15 -5.05
C TYR A 268 6.29 -18.39 -6.22
N ILE A 269 6.68 -17.13 -6.37
CA ILE A 269 6.30 -16.28 -7.49
C ILE A 269 7.42 -16.37 -8.53
N PRO A 270 7.18 -16.94 -9.72
CA PRO A 270 8.22 -17.12 -10.73
C PRO A 270 8.56 -15.80 -11.43
N SER A 271 9.67 -15.80 -12.18
CA SER A 271 10.04 -14.72 -13.09
C SER A 271 8.86 -14.16 -13.89
N ASN A 272 8.87 -12.83 -14.07
CA ASN A 272 7.85 -12.09 -14.82
C ASN A 272 6.40 -12.25 -14.31
N ARG A 273 6.22 -12.70 -13.07
CA ARG A 273 4.94 -12.61 -12.34
C ARG A 273 5.04 -11.58 -11.24
N GLU A 274 3.94 -10.85 -11.07
CA GLU A 274 3.89 -9.69 -10.20
C GLU A 274 2.56 -9.65 -9.46
N PHE A 275 2.61 -9.08 -8.27
CA PHE A 275 1.43 -8.74 -7.53
C PHE A 275 1.62 -7.44 -6.76
N ALA A 276 0.49 -6.83 -6.41
CA ALA A 276 0.39 -5.63 -5.61
C ALA A 276 -0.34 -5.93 -4.29
N ILE A 277 0.02 -5.21 -3.24
CA ILE A 277 -0.56 -5.21 -1.91
C ILE A 277 -1.12 -3.82 -1.63
N PHE A 278 -2.40 -3.78 -1.30
CA PHE A 278 -3.11 -2.59 -0.86
C PHE A 278 -3.70 -2.84 0.52
N SER A 279 -4.15 -1.76 1.18
CA SER A 279 -5.06 -1.91 2.32
C SER A 279 -6.38 -2.52 1.84
N ALA A 280 -7.11 -3.21 2.73
CA ALA A 280 -8.46 -3.70 2.40
C ALA A 280 -9.53 -2.59 2.47
N ASP A 281 -9.13 -1.34 2.69
CA ASP A 281 -10.01 -0.19 2.68
C ASP A 281 -10.36 0.21 1.25
N ARG A 282 -11.66 0.26 0.96
CA ARG A 282 -12.16 0.68 -0.35
C ARG A 282 -11.85 2.14 -0.63
N CYS A 283 -11.64 2.43 -1.90
CA CYS A 283 -11.48 3.80 -2.34
C CYS A 283 -12.73 4.64 -2.04
N ASP A 284 -12.46 5.85 -1.55
CA ASP A 284 -13.39 6.98 -1.56
C ASP A 284 -12.82 8.06 -2.50
N GLU A 285 -13.37 9.28 -2.44
CA GLU A 285 -12.92 10.41 -3.26
C GLU A 285 -11.41 10.70 -3.12
N SER A 286 -10.76 10.33 -2.01
CA SER A 286 -9.33 10.61 -1.82
C SER A 286 -8.42 9.78 -2.71
N CYS A 287 -8.93 8.71 -3.34
CA CYS A 287 -8.14 7.91 -4.28
C CYS A 287 -7.91 8.60 -5.63
N GLY A 288 -8.74 9.59 -5.97
CA GLY A 288 -8.82 10.11 -7.35
C GLY A 288 -9.42 9.10 -8.32
N TYR A 289 -9.09 9.25 -9.60
CA TYR A 289 -9.59 8.37 -10.65
C TYR A 289 -9.05 6.93 -10.50
N SER A 290 -9.92 5.96 -10.77
CA SER A 290 -9.53 4.57 -10.98
C SER A 290 -10.25 4.04 -12.21
N ARG A 291 -9.50 3.33 -13.06
CA ARG A 291 -10.03 2.72 -14.28
C ARG A 291 -11.11 1.69 -13.97
N VAL A 292 -10.99 0.98 -12.85
CA VAL A 292 -11.97 -0.03 -12.39
C VAL A 292 -12.31 0.20 -10.92
N PRO A 293 -13.33 1.04 -10.63
CA PRO A 293 -13.73 1.37 -9.25
C PRO A 293 -14.06 0.15 -8.38
N GLU A 294 -14.54 -0.96 -8.98
CA GLU A 294 -14.94 -2.19 -8.30
C GLU A 294 -13.77 -2.96 -7.67
N VAL A 295 -12.54 -2.69 -8.10
CA VAL A 295 -11.30 -3.24 -7.53
C VAL A 295 -10.37 -2.16 -7.00
N ALA A 296 -10.88 -0.94 -6.80
CA ALA A 296 -10.11 0.17 -6.27
C ALA A 296 -10.04 0.13 -4.73
N TYR A 297 -8.81 0.09 -4.22
CA TYR A 297 -8.48 0.11 -2.79
C TYR A 297 -7.48 1.23 -2.47
N LYS A 298 -7.45 1.63 -1.20
CA LYS A 298 -6.49 2.61 -0.70
C LYS A 298 -5.12 1.99 -0.53
N GLY A 299 -4.09 2.79 -0.78
CA GLY A 299 -2.72 2.44 -0.40
C GLY A 299 -2.51 2.65 1.11
N PHE A 300 -1.25 2.74 1.49
CA PHE A 300 -0.81 3.06 2.84
C PHE A 300 -0.25 4.48 2.85
N SER A 301 -1.05 5.44 3.32
CA SER A 301 -0.69 6.86 3.42
C SER A 301 -0.09 7.24 4.77
N GLY A 302 0.37 8.49 4.87
CA GLY A 302 0.96 9.09 6.05
C GLY A 302 2.45 9.30 5.91
N ALA A 303 2.94 10.41 6.46
CA ALA A 303 4.38 10.72 6.47
C ALA A 303 5.15 9.87 7.49
N ASN A 304 4.47 9.32 8.50
CA ASN A 304 5.05 8.45 9.50
C ASN A 304 4.48 7.04 9.36
N LYS A 305 5.15 6.21 8.56
CA LYS A 305 4.75 4.82 8.30
C LYS A 305 5.94 3.88 8.21
N VAL A 306 5.74 2.64 8.62
CA VAL A 306 6.73 1.57 8.52
C VAL A 306 6.14 0.41 7.72
N PHE A 307 6.86 -0.04 6.70
CA PHE A 307 6.62 -1.33 6.07
C PHE A 307 7.62 -2.35 6.61
N LEU A 308 7.13 -3.49 7.07
CA LEU A 308 7.96 -4.63 7.47
C LEU A 308 7.72 -5.78 6.51
N PHE A 309 8.80 -6.43 6.10
CA PHE A 309 8.78 -7.55 5.15
C PHE A 309 9.57 -8.72 5.69
N HIS A 310 9.11 -9.93 5.39
CA HIS A 310 9.86 -11.17 5.57
C HIS A 310 9.83 -11.94 4.24
N PHE A 311 10.95 -12.00 3.52
CA PHE A 311 10.97 -12.49 2.14
C PHE A 311 12.30 -13.12 1.72
N LYS A 312 12.28 -13.79 0.56
CA LYS A 312 13.44 -14.36 -0.14
C LYS A 312 13.33 -14.06 -1.63
N MET A 313 14.47 -13.86 -2.30
CA MET A 313 14.59 -13.60 -3.75
C MET A 313 15.49 -14.68 -4.38
N PRO A 314 15.03 -15.92 -4.54
CA PRO A 314 15.86 -17.02 -5.05
C PRO A 314 16.24 -16.82 -6.52
N LEU A 315 17.34 -17.41 -6.96
CA LEU A 315 17.67 -17.52 -8.39
C LEU A 315 16.79 -18.58 -9.05
N ASP A 316 16.32 -18.31 -10.28
CA ASP A 316 15.54 -19.28 -11.05
C ASP A 316 16.09 -19.58 -12.45
N GLY A 317 17.15 -18.88 -12.85
CA GLY A 317 17.85 -19.15 -14.09
C GLY A 317 17.14 -18.63 -15.35
N ASP A 318 15.98 -17.98 -15.23
CA ASP A 318 15.29 -17.39 -16.37
C ASP A 318 16.10 -16.20 -16.92
N ARG A 319 16.21 -16.10 -18.24
CA ARG A 319 16.93 -15.02 -18.95
C ARG A 319 16.05 -14.34 -20.00
N GLY A 320 14.74 -14.58 -19.94
CA GLY A 320 13.74 -13.91 -20.75
C GLY A 320 13.42 -12.50 -20.24
N PHE A 321 12.33 -11.92 -20.76
CA PHE A 321 11.82 -10.62 -20.30
C PHE A 321 11.50 -10.67 -18.79
N ASN A 322 12.10 -9.77 -18.01
CA ASN A 322 12.07 -9.76 -16.54
C ASN A 322 12.48 -11.09 -15.90
N GLY A 323 13.28 -11.92 -16.60
CA GLY A 323 13.77 -13.20 -16.13
C GLY A 323 14.83 -13.03 -15.04
N ASP A 324 14.64 -13.69 -13.91
CA ASP A 324 15.57 -13.72 -12.77
C ASP A 324 15.95 -12.31 -12.25
N MET A 325 14.99 -11.38 -12.32
CA MET A 325 15.11 -9.97 -11.92
C MET A 325 14.02 -9.59 -10.89
N PRO A 326 14.04 -10.18 -9.68
CA PRO A 326 13.01 -9.90 -8.70
C PRO A 326 13.08 -8.46 -8.19
N ALA A 327 11.93 -7.95 -7.74
CA ALA A 327 11.82 -6.62 -7.17
C ALA A 327 10.82 -6.58 -6.01
N LEU A 328 11.06 -5.67 -5.07
CA LEU A 328 10.15 -5.22 -4.02
C LEU A 328 10.17 -3.68 -4.04
N TRP A 329 9.02 -3.07 -4.28
CA TRP A 329 8.90 -1.64 -4.56
C TRP A 329 7.54 -1.12 -4.11
N ALA A 330 7.40 0.20 -4.04
CA ALA A 330 6.16 0.88 -3.72
C ALA A 330 5.86 1.98 -4.73
N LEU A 331 4.60 2.08 -5.15
CA LEU A 331 4.11 3.08 -6.09
C LEU A 331 3.11 3.98 -5.40
N ASN A 332 3.06 5.26 -5.77
CA ASN A 332 1.85 6.05 -5.55
C ASN A 332 0.65 5.28 -6.10
N ALA A 333 -0.33 4.99 -5.26
CA ALA A 333 -1.43 4.08 -5.55
C ALA A 333 -2.30 4.54 -6.72
N ARG A 334 -2.20 5.82 -7.14
CA ARG A 334 -2.82 6.31 -8.39
C ARG A 334 -2.26 5.61 -9.62
N ILE A 335 -0.98 5.24 -9.65
CA ILE A 335 -0.33 4.59 -10.80
C ILE A 335 -1.00 3.26 -11.16
N PRO A 336 -1.04 2.26 -10.27
CA PRO A 336 -1.68 0.98 -10.60
C PRO A 336 -3.21 1.09 -10.69
N ARG A 337 -3.86 2.06 -10.04
CA ARG A 337 -5.30 2.29 -10.21
C ARG A 337 -5.68 2.75 -11.63
N THR A 338 -4.72 3.19 -12.44
CA THR A 338 -4.91 3.60 -13.84
C THR A 338 -4.22 2.63 -14.80
N LEU A 339 -2.96 2.90 -15.16
CA LEU A 339 -2.14 2.12 -16.07
C LEU A 339 -0.69 2.12 -15.56
N GLN A 340 -0.32 1.08 -14.83
CA GLN A 340 1.02 0.95 -14.27
C GLN A 340 2.10 0.90 -15.36
N TYR A 341 1.86 0.12 -16.41
CA TYR A 341 2.78 -0.05 -17.53
C TYR A 341 2.21 0.66 -18.77
N GLY A 342 2.52 1.95 -18.88
CA GLY A 342 2.13 2.81 -20.01
C GLY A 342 2.12 4.29 -19.65
N ASP A 343 1.74 5.13 -20.61
CA ASP A 343 1.86 6.59 -20.47
C ASP A 343 0.68 7.24 -19.74
N CYS A 344 -0.41 6.51 -19.50
CA CYS A 344 -1.60 7.03 -18.81
C CYS A 344 -1.56 6.79 -17.29
N SER A 345 -0.55 7.35 -16.65
CA SER A 345 -0.43 7.42 -15.21
C SER A 345 0.32 8.69 -14.81
N CYS A 346 0.36 8.95 -13.51
CA CYS A 346 1.13 10.08 -12.99
C CYS A 346 2.63 9.78 -12.85
N TRP A 347 3.09 8.56 -13.17
CA TRP A 347 4.47 8.11 -12.90
C TRP A 347 5.51 9.02 -13.56
N THR A 348 5.40 9.25 -14.87
CA THR A 348 6.30 10.13 -15.64
C THR A 348 6.23 11.60 -15.22
N THR A 349 5.21 11.97 -14.45
CA THR A 349 4.99 13.35 -13.96
C THR A 349 5.34 13.50 -12.47
N GLY A 350 5.95 12.49 -11.87
CA GLY A 350 6.60 12.61 -10.57
C GLY A 350 5.73 12.30 -9.35
N CYS A 351 4.62 11.58 -9.49
CA CYS A 351 3.79 11.21 -8.32
C CYS A 351 4.44 10.17 -7.39
N GLY A 352 5.50 9.50 -7.85
CA GLY A 352 6.45 8.83 -6.97
C GLY A 352 6.45 7.30 -7.05
N GLU A 353 7.65 6.75 -6.99
CA GLU A 353 7.96 5.34 -6.84
C GLU A 353 9.20 5.16 -5.96
N VAL A 354 9.23 4.06 -5.20
CA VAL A 354 10.33 3.68 -4.32
C VAL A 354 10.67 2.21 -4.54
N ASP A 355 11.81 1.96 -5.16
CA ASP A 355 12.41 0.63 -5.23
C ASP A 355 13.14 0.37 -3.91
N ILE A 356 12.70 -0.66 -3.20
CA ILE A 356 13.25 -1.02 -1.90
C ILE A 356 14.38 -2.04 -2.12
N TYR A 357 14.09 -3.09 -2.88
CA TYR A 357 15.06 -4.07 -3.36
C TYR A 357 14.76 -4.37 -4.83
N GLU A 358 15.59 -3.92 -5.75
CA GLU A 358 15.43 -4.24 -7.17
C GLU A 358 16.70 -4.83 -7.79
N VAL A 359 16.56 -6.00 -8.41
CA VAL A 359 17.61 -6.59 -9.24
C VAL A 359 17.51 -6.04 -10.67
N LEU A 360 18.54 -5.31 -11.10
CA LEU A 360 18.55 -4.58 -12.38
C LEU A 360 19.05 -5.38 -13.59
N ALA A 361 19.52 -6.61 -13.38
CA ALA A 361 19.98 -7.50 -14.45
C ALA A 361 19.68 -8.97 -14.15
N SER A 362 19.34 -9.76 -15.17
CA SER A 362 18.97 -11.17 -15.01
C SER A 362 20.04 -11.99 -14.30
N GLY A 363 19.65 -12.62 -13.19
CA GLY A 363 20.52 -13.46 -12.38
C GLY A 363 21.54 -12.70 -11.53
N ASP A 364 21.43 -11.38 -11.44
CA ASP A 364 22.29 -10.61 -10.56
C ASP A 364 21.93 -10.85 -9.08
N THR A 365 22.93 -10.70 -8.23
CA THR A 365 22.88 -10.92 -6.77
C THR A 365 22.90 -9.60 -5.99
N LYS A 366 22.71 -8.48 -6.69
CA LYS A 366 22.73 -7.12 -6.14
C LYS A 366 21.35 -6.49 -6.28
N CYS A 367 20.82 -5.97 -5.18
CA CYS A 367 19.55 -5.24 -5.13
C CYS A 367 19.81 -3.76 -4.90
N LYS A 368 19.29 -2.92 -5.80
CA LYS A 368 19.31 -1.47 -5.70
C LYS A 368 18.10 -0.96 -4.92
N SER A 369 18.26 0.22 -4.33
CA SER A 369 17.16 1.01 -3.82
C SER A 369 17.20 2.41 -4.42
N THR A 370 16.07 2.83 -4.98
CA THR A 370 15.94 4.03 -5.81
C THR A 370 14.60 4.69 -5.55
N PHE A 371 14.57 6.01 -5.64
CA PHE A 371 13.38 6.85 -5.52
C PHE A 371 13.20 7.57 -6.85
N HIS A 372 12.12 7.22 -7.54
CA HIS A 372 11.69 7.85 -8.77
C HIS A 372 10.72 8.97 -8.44
N LEU A 373 11.27 10.16 -8.23
CA LEU A 373 10.57 11.41 -7.93
C LEU A 373 11.03 12.49 -8.93
N GLU A 374 10.37 13.66 -8.93
CA GLU A 374 10.85 14.83 -9.68
C GLU A 374 12.31 15.16 -9.34
N LYS A 375 12.65 15.08 -8.04
CA LYS A 375 14.03 15.03 -7.54
C LYS A 375 14.33 13.62 -7.04
N GLY A 376 14.72 12.75 -7.97
CA GLY A 376 15.03 11.34 -7.65
C GLY A 376 16.21 11.18 -6.68
N ALA A 377 16.30 10.00 -6.07
CA ALA A 377 17.38 9.63 -5.16
C ALA A 377 17.79 8.17 -5.40
N GLY A 378 19.08 7.84 -5.35
CA GLY A 378 19.52 6.46 -5.56
C GLY A 378 20.95 6.27 -5.09
N SER A 379 21.15 5.39 -4.10
CA SER A 379 22.50 5.06 -3.64
C SER A 379 23.20 4.18 -4.67
N SER A 380 24.51 4.32 -4.84
CA SER A 380 25.31 3.36 -5.61
C SER A 380 25.63 2.10 -4.79
N ASP A 381 25.51 2.15 -3.47
CA ASP A 381 25.52 0.94 -2.63
C ASP A 381 24.33 0.03 -2.96
N TYR A 382 24.41 -1.21 -2.52
CA TYR A 382 23.41 -2.22 -2.82
C TYR A 382 23.23 -3.20 -1.67
N PHE A 383 22.04 -3.77 -1.56
CA PHE A 383 21.79 -4.91 -0.70
C PHE A 383 22.17 -6.20 -1.43
N VAL A 384 22.77 -7.15 -0.73
CA VAL A 384 22.95 -8.50 -1.29
C VAL A 384 21.58 -9.14 -1.43
N ARG A 385 21.26 -9.62 -2.63
CA ARG A 385 20.01 -10.34 -2.91
C ARG A 385 19.90 -11.54 -1.96
N PRO A 386 18.77 -11.70 -1.24
CA PRO A 386 18.56 -12.84 -0.35
C PRO A 386 18.24 -14.11 -1.16
N VAL A 387 19.27 -14.71 -1.79
CA VAL A 387 19.13 -15.87 -2.68
C VAL A 387 18.78 -17.14 -1.93
N ASP A 388 19.40 -17.39 -0.78
CA ASP A 388 19.33 -18.70 -0.10
C ASP A 388 18.56 -18.67 1.23
N LYS A 389 18.37 -17.50 1.82
CA LYS A 389 17.73 -17.31 3.13
C LYS A 389 16.59 -16.32 3.05
N PHE A 390 15.60 -16.48 3.93
CA PHE A 390 14.65 -15.42 4.19
C PHE A 390 15.31 -14.33 5.05
N ILE A 391 15.05 -13.08 4.72
CA ILE A 391 15.47 -11.91 5.50
C ILE A 391 14.27 -11.11 5.96
N LYS A 392 14.46 -10.29 7.00
CA LYS A 392 13.48 -9.33 7.48
C LYS A 392 13.96 -7.93 7.16
N VAL A 393 13.10 -7.08 6.61
CA VAL A 393 13.44 -5.72 6.21
C VAL A 393 12.41 -4.75 6.75
N ALA A 394 12.88 -3.63 7.30
CA ALA A 394 12.07 -2.46 7.59
C ALA A 394 12.32 -1.36 6.55
N THR A 395 11.24 -0.79 6.02
CA THR A 395 11.25 0.49 5.29
C THR A 395 10.50 1.51 6.13
N VAL A 396 11.23 2.44 6.72
CA VAL A 396 10.73 3.46 7.64
C VAL A 396 10.63 4.78 6.91
N PHE A 397 9.42 5.30 6.75
CA PHE A 397 9.16 6.68 6.34
C PHE A 397 8.98 7.50 7.62
N ASP A 398 9.92 8.40 7.89
CA ASP A 398 9.88 9.29 9.06
C ASP A 398 9.76 10.74 8.63
N GLY A 399 8.52 11.25 8.68
CA GLY A 399 8.20 12.63 8.33
C GLY A 399 8.74 13.65 9.33
N ARG A 400 9.19 13.24 10.53
CA ARG A 400 9.78 14.14 11.53
C ARG A 400 11.20 14.54 11.16
N THR A 401 11.91 13.65 10.49
CA THR A 401 13.29 13.82 10.02
C THR A 401 13.40 13.96 8.52
N SER A 402 12.28 13.94 7.78
CA SER A 402 12.28 14.06 6.32
C SER A 402 13.18 12.99 5.67
N SER A 403 13.08 11.76 6.18
CA SER A 403 13.95 10.66 5.80
C SER A 403 13.22 9.34 5.57
N VAL A 404 13.84 8.49 4.77
CA VAL A 404 13.41 7.11 4.53
C VAL A 404 14.57 6.16 4.78
N ALA A 405 14.40 5.21 5.69
CA ALA A 405 15.40 4.19 5.99
C ALA A 405 14.97 2.83 5.44
N VAL A 406 15.89 2.12 4.78
CA VAL A 406 15.73 0.70 4.39
C VAL A 406 16.76 -0.10 5.18
N LYS A 407 16.33 -1.08 5.98
CA LYS A 407 17.19 -1.78 6.94
C LYS A 407 16.87 -3.26 7.05
N GLU A 408 17.87 -4.13 6.90
CA GLU A 408 17.78 -5.55 7.29
C GLU A 408 17.70 -5.64 8.82
N LEU A 409 16.67 -6.33 9.30
CA LEU A 409 16.39 -6.56 10.72
C LEU A 409 17.00 -7.90 11.19
N PRO A 410 17.23 -8.07 12.50
CA PRO A 410 17.56 -9.37 13.07
C PRO A 410 16.57 -10.47 12.68
N SER A 411 17.07 -11.68 12.44
CA SER A 411 16.25 -12.81 11.96
C SER A 411 15.17 -13.24 12.96
N ASP A 412 15.37 -12.97 14.25
CA ASP A 412 14.45 -13.26 15.34
C ASP A 412 13.42 -12.14 15.63
N PHE A 413 13.50 -11.01 14.91
CA PHE A 413 12.57 -9.89 15.10
C PHE A 413 11.11 -10.29 14.80
N ASP A 414 10.18 -10.03 15.71
CA ASP A 414 8.76 -10.37 15.54
C ASP A 414 7.98 -9.23 14.85
N LEU A 415 7.61 -9.45 13.57
CA LEU A 415 6.85 -8.49 12.76
C LEU A 415 5.40 -8.32 13.24
N SER A 416 4.91 -9.26 14.05
CA SER A 416 3.56 -9.24 14.60
C SER A 416 3.45 -8.46 15.93
N SER A 417 4.58 -8.09 16.53
CA SER A 417 4.65 -7.38 17.81
C SER A 417 4.40 -5.88 17.68
N GLY A 418 4.03 -5.22 18.78
CA GLY A 418 3.84 -3.77 18.80
C GLY A 418 5.17 -3.04 18.66
N LEU A 419 5.19 -1.95 17.89
CA LEU A 419 6.40 -1.16 17.65
C LEU A 419 6.46 0.05 18.59
N SER A 420 7.51 0.15 19.40
CA SER A 420 7.80 1.35 20.20
C SER A 420 8.48 2.42 19.34
N ASP A 421 8.26 3.69 19.67
CA ASP A 421 8.92 4.79 18.98
C ASP A 421 10.44 4.77 19.18
N THR A 422 10.92 4.28 20.33
CA THR A 422 12.35 4.05 20.57
C THR A 422 12.94 3.01 19.62
N THR A 423 12.20 1.93 19.33
CA THR A 423 12.63 0.91 18.37
C THR A 423 12.76 1.51 16.97
N VAL A 424 11.72 2.22 16.51
CA VAL A 424 11.70 2.81 15.17
C VAL A 424 12.77 3.90 15.02
N ARG A 425 12.91 4.80 16.00
CA ARG A 425 14.00 5.77 16.01
C ARG A 425 15.37 5.10 16.03
N GLY A 426 15.54 4.01 16.78
CA GLY A 426 16.78 3.24 16.75
C GLY A 426 17.16 2.71 15.36
N TRP A 427 16.20 2.48 14.48
CA TRP A 427 16.49 2.12 13.09
C TRP A 427 17.01 3.32 12.28
N VAL A 428 16.43 4.51 12.46
CA VAL A 428 16.82 5.76 11.77
C VAL A 428 18.10 6.36 12.36
N ASP A 429 18.26 6.38 13.67
CA ASP A 429 19.40 6.98 14.38
C ASP A 429 20.66 6.12 14.25
N SER A 430 20.53 4.81 13.96
CA SER A 430 21.68 3.90 13.82
C SER A 430 22.61 4.23 12.66
N PHE A 431 22.24 5.20 11.81
CA PHE A 431 23.02 5.72 10.69
C PHE A 431 23.91 6.91 11.05
N ALA A 432 23.64 7.60 12.17
CA ALA A 432 24.46 8.71 12.66
C ALA A 432 25.81 8.26 13.25
N LEU A 433 26.06 6.95 13.30
CA LEU A 433 27.28 6.32 13.77
C LEU A 433 27.86 5.57 12.57
N ASP A 434 29.05 5.94 12.08
CA ASP A 434 29.76 5.38 10.90
C ASP A 434 29.97 3.85 10.99
N LYS A 435 28.90 3.08 10.88
CA LYS A 435 28.89 1.64 11.11
C LYS A 435 29.07 0.92 9.78
N GLU A 436 30.02 -0.02 9.75
CA GLU A 436 30.25 -0.92 8.61
C GLU A 436 28.91 -1.50 8.11
N GLY A 437 28.71 -1.46 6.78
CA GLY A 437 27.47 -1.92 6.15
C GLY A 437 26.30 -0.93 6.16
N SER A 438 26.57 0.36 6.37
CA SER A 438 25.57 1.45 6.34
C SER A 438 25.88 2.46 5.25
N SER A 439 24.86 2.92 4.54
CA SER A 439 24.94 3.98 3.53
C SER A 439 24.06 5.17 3.91
N LEU A 440 24.54 6.39 3.65
CA LEU A 440 23.80 7.63 3.86
C LEU A 440 23.73 8.42 2.55
N TYR A 441 22.51 8.65 2.07
CA TYR A 441 22.23 9.37 0.85
C TYR A 441 21.47 10.68 1.16
N GLN A 442 22.11 11.81 0.90
CA GLN A 442 21.46 13.12 1.00
C GLN A 442 20.89 13.52 -0.35
N LEU A 443 19.59 13.83 -0.40
CA LEU A 443 18.99 14.44 -1.59
C LEU A 443 19.56 15.85 -1.81
N SER A 444 19.86 16.19 -3.06
CA SER A 444 20.27 17.53 -3.43
C SER A 444 19.14 18.52 -3.19
N ALA A 445 19.41 19.58 -2.42
CA ALA A 445 18.46 20.64 -2.08
C ALA A 445 17.82 21.30 -3.32
#